data_AF-A0A124C3B9-F1
#
_entry.id   AF-A0A124C3B9-F1
#
_cell.length_a   1.000
_cell.length_b   1.000
_cell.length_c   1.000
_cell.angle_alpha   90.00
_cell.angle_beta   90.00
_cell.angle_gamma   90.00
#
_symmetry.space_group_name_H-M   'P 1'
#
loop_
_entity.id
_entity.type
_entity.pdbx_description
1 polymer ?
#
loop_
_entity_poly.entity_id
_entity_poly.type
_entity_poly.pdbx_seq_one_letter_code
_entity_poly.pdbx_strand_id
1 'polypeptide(L)' 'MVCDVAGIGPPGLAAVDALARMQLTARRAGGRIRLRDPAPALGALLRLVGLAFEVEGQAEEGEPAGGVQEAVESGDPAL' A
#
# COMPACT_ATOMS: atom_id res chain seq x y z
N MET A 1 -6.00 -11.81 -0.09
CA MET A 1 -6.89 -11.23 -1.12
C MET A 1 -6.55 -9.75 -1.26
N VAL A 2 -6.51 -9.24 -2.48
CA VAL A 2 -6.38 -7.80 -2.75
C VAL A 2 -7.76 -7.25 -3.12
N CYS A 3 -8.13 -6.10 -2.55
CA CYS A 3 -9.35 -5.38 -2.87
C CYS A 3 -8.98 -4.00 -3.39
N ASP A 4 -9.24 -3.75 -4.66
CA ASP A 4 -9.17 -2.41 -5.24
C ASP A 4 -10.33 -1.56 -4.70
N VAL A 5 -10.01 -0.35 -4.24
CA VAL A 5 -10.97 0.61 -3.69
C VAL A 5 -10.90 1.99 -4.37
N ALA A 6 -10.20 2.10 -5.51
CA ALA A 6 -10.02 3.34 -6.25
C ALA A 6 -11.35 4.00 -6.69
N GLY A 7 -12.38 3.18 -6.93
CA GLY A 7 -13.71 3.62 -7.38
C GLY A 7 -14.70 3.91 -6.26
N ILE A 8 -14.32 3.78 -4.99
CA ILE A 8 -15.21 4.16 -3.89
C ILE A 8 -15.34 5.68 -3.92
N GLY A 9 -16.56 6.18 -4.12
CA GLY A 9 -16.89 7.60 -3.99
C GLY A 9 -16.60 8.12 -2.58
N PRO A 10 -17.14 9.28 -2.15
CA PRO A 10 -16.91 9.80 -0.80
C PRO A 10 -17.10 8.70 0.26
N PRO A 11 -16.05 8.31 1.00
CA PRO A 11 -16.11 7.12 1.84
C PRO A 11 -17.00 7.38 3.04
N GLY A 12 -18.01 6.52 3.20
CA GLY A 12 -18.96 6.55 4.32
C GLY A 12 -18.95 5.24 5.10
N LEU A 13 -19.76 5.19 6.16
CA LEU A 13 -19.83 4.02 7.05
C LEU A 13 -20.31 2.75 6.34
N ALA A 14 -21.05 2.86 5.24
CA ALA A 14 -21.43 1.71 4.42
C ALA A 14 -20.20 1.01 3.80
N ALA A 15 -19.23 1.77 3.29
CA ALA A 15 -17.98 1.22 2.77
C ALA A 15 -17.14 0.58 3.88
N VAL A 16 -17.12 1.21 5.06
CA VAL A 16 -16.45 0.69 6.25
C VAL A 16 -17.05 -0.65 6.70
N ASP A 17 -18.37 -0.75 6.80
CA ASP A 17 -19.06 -1.99 7.18
C ASP A 17 -18.77 -3.11 6.18
N ALA A 18 -18.83 -2.82 4.88
CA ALA A 18 -18.52 -3.78 3.83
C ALA A 18 -17.07 -4.31 3.96
N LEU A 19 -16.10 -3.42 4.13
CA LEU A 19 -14.69 -3.80 4.31
C LEU A 19 -14.47 -4.60 5.60
N ALA A 20 -15.10 -4.20 6.71
CA ALA A 20 -15.01 -4.91 7.99
C ALA A 20 -15.55 -6.34 7.89
N ARG A 21 -16.71 -6.52 7.26
CA ARG A 21 -17.31 -7.84 7.02
C ARG A 21 -16.44 -8.71 6.13
N MET A 22 -15.86 -8.12 5.09
CA MET A 22 -14.94 -8.84 4.21
C MET A 22 -13.69 -9.29 4.99
N GLN A 23 -13.08 -8.40 5.79
CA GLN A 23 -11.91 -8.72 6.61
C GLN A 23 -12.22 -9.83 7.62
N LEU A 24 -13.37 -9.77 8.27
CA LEU A 24 -13.82 -10.81 9.20
C LEU A 24 -14.00 -12.16 8.50
N THR A 25 -14.65 -12.16 7.33
CA THR A 25 -14.84 -13.37 6.51
C THR A 25 -13.50 -13.97 6.10
N ALA A 26 -12.57 -13.15 5.59
CA ALA A 26 -11.25 -13.59 5.21
C ALA A 26 -10.50 -14.19 6.41
N ARG A 27 -10.50 -13.52 7.57
CA ARG A 27 -9.84 -14.02 8.79
C ARG A 27 -10.41 -15.34 9.26
N ARG A 28 -11.73 -15.51 9.21
CA ARG A 28 -12.40 -16.78 9.56
C ARG A 28 -12.03 -17.91 8.60
N ALA A 29 -11.70 -17.59 7.35
CA ALA A 29 -11.17 -18.51 6.37
C ALA A 29 -9.64 -18.68 6.43
N GLY A 30 -8.95 -18.11 7.43
CA GLY A 30 -7.49 -18.17 7.56
C GLY A 30 -6.72 -17.20 6.65
N GLY A 31 -7.41 -16.26 6.00
CA GLY A 31 -6.85 -15.27 5.07
C GLY A 31 -6.77 -13.85 5.62
N ARG A 32 -6.24 -12.94 4.79
CA ARG A 32 -6.14 -11.50 5.02
C ARG A 32 -6.53 -10.70 3.77
N ILE A 33 -6.89 -9.43 3.99
CA ILE A 33 -7.25 -8.48 2.95
C ILE A 33 -6.22 -7.36 2.90
N ARG A 34 -5.80 -7.03 1.68
CA ARG A 34 -5.02 -5.85 1.35
C ARG A 34 -5.87 -4.90 0.53
N LEU A 35 -5.81 -3.61 0.83
CA LEU A 35 -6.46 -2.57 0.02
C LEU A 35 -5.46 -2.08 -1.02
N ARG A 36 -5.93 -1.89 -2.25
CA ARG A 36 -5.19 -1.24 -3.33
C ARG A 36 -5.84 0.10 -3.63
N ASP A 37 -5.02 1.13 -3.80
CA ASP A 37 -5.44 2.49 -4.11
C ASP A 37 -6.52 3.08 -3.17
N PRO A 38 -6.41 2.96 -1.82
CA PRO A 38 -7.34 3.61 -0.92
C PRO A 38 -7.19 5.14 -0.99
N ALA A 39 -8.29 5.82 -1.33
CA ALA A 39 -8.34 7.27 -1.22
C ALA A 39 -7.94 7.72 0.21
N PRO A 40 -7.20 8.83 0.39
CA PRO A 40 -6.75 9.28 1.70
C PRO A 40 -7.87 9.43 2.73
N ALA A 41 -9.05 9.88 2.29
CA ALA A 41 -10.24 10.00 3.14
C ALA A 41 -10.74 8.64 3.66
N LEU A 42 -10.66 7.58 2.85
CA LEU A 42 -11.04 6.23 3.26
C LEU A 42 -10.03 5.70 4.28
N GLY A 43 -8.73 5.88 4.02
CA GLY A 43 -7.68 5.53 4.97
C GLY A 43 -7.82 6.25 6.32
N ALA A 44 -8.16 7.55 6.29
CA ALA A 44 -8.42 8.33 7.50
C ALA A 44 -9.66 7.81 8.27
N LEU A 45 -10.75 7.50 7.57
CA LEU A 45 -11.95 6.95 8.19
C LEU A 45 -11.70 5.58 8.81
N LEU A 46 -10.98 4.69 8.12
CA LEU A 46 -10.60 3.38 8.65
C LEU A 46 -9.78 3.49 9.93
N ARG A 47 -8.81 4.41 9.97
CA ARG A 47 -8.05 4.71 11.21
C ARG A 47 -8.96 5.24 12.31
N LEU A 48 -9.86 6.17 11.98
CA LEU A 48 -10.81 6.74 12.95
C LEU A 48 -11.68 5.66 13.61
N VAL A 49 -12.15 4.69 12.83
CA VAL A 49 -12.99 3.59 13.35
C VAL A 49 -12.18 2.41 13.92
N GLY A 50 -10.85 2.49 13.93
CA GLY A 50 -9.99 1.44 14.47
C GLY A 50 -9.87 0.19 13.60
N LEU A 51 -10.16 0.28 12.30
CA LEU A 51 -9.97 -0.82 11.35
C LEU A 51 -8.60 -0.71 10.67
N ALA A 52 -7.78 -1.74 10.85
CA ALA A 52 -6.47 -1.85 10.23
C ALA A 52 -6.52 -2.76 9.00
N PHE A 53 -6.10 -2.22 7.87
CA PHE A 53 -5.88 -2.95 6.62
C PHE A 53 -4.43 -2.78 6.17
N GLU A 54 -3.86 -3.84 5.60
CA GLU A 54 -2.62 -3.72 4.82
C GLU A 54 -2.95 -2.96 3.51
N VAL A 55 -2.09 -2.05 3.08
CA VAL A 55 -2.28 -1.30 1.82
C VAL A 55 -1.17 -1.69 0.84
N GLU A 56 -1.53 -2.00 -0.40
CA GLU A 56 -0.55 -2.21 -1.47
C GLU A 56 -0.05 -0.87 -2.00
N GLY A 57 1.27 -0.70 -2.05
CA GLY A 57 1.93 0.42 -2.71
C GLY A 57 1.57 1.77 -2.09
N GLN A 58 2.33 2.20 -1.09
CA GLN A 58 2.57 3.64 -1.00
C GLN A 58 3.42 3.95 -2.23
N ALA A 59 2.92 4.74 -3.18
CA ALA A 59 3.80 5.33 -4.18
C ALA A 59 4.88 6.09 -3.39
N GLU A 60 6.10 5.59 -3.43
CA GLU A 60 7.29 6.35 -3.08
C GLU A 60 7.28 7.56 -4.03
N GLU A 61 6.72 8.69 -3.58
CA GLU A 61 6.85 9.94 -4.31
C GLU A 61 8.33 10.35 -4.25
N GLY A 62 9.10 9.90 -5.24
CA GLY A 62 10.34 10.54 -5.68
C GLY A 62 11.63 9.95 -5.13
N GLU A 63 11.98 8.72 -5.54
CA GLU A 63 13.39 8.42 -5.79
C GLU A 63 13.68 8.69 -7.28
N PRO A 64 14.45 9.73 -7.65
CA PRO A 64 14.93 9.84 -9.02
C PRO A 64 15.84 8.64 -9.32
N ALA A 65 15.64 8.05 -10.50
CA ALA A 65 16.44 6.94 -11.01
C ALA A 65 17.95 7.27 -10.97
N GLY A 66 18.72 6.31 -10.48
CA GLY A 66 20.12 6.47 -10.08
C GLY A 66 21.06 7.10 -11.10
N GLY A 67 21.87 8.03 -10.61
CA GLY A 67 23.10 8.45 -11.25
C GLY A 67 24.31 7.87 -10.52
N VAL A 68 24.60 6.59 -10.71
CA VAL A 68 25.93 6.03 -10.35
C VAL A 68 26.76 5.99 -11.63
N GLN A 69 27.65 6.96 -11.79
CA GLN A 69 28.78 6.83 -12.72
C GLN A 69 29.87 6.07 -11.95
N GLU A 70 29.94 4.75 -12.13
CA GLU A 70 31.18 4.04 -11.79
C GLU A 70 32.23 4.43 -12.83
N ALA A 71 33.13 5.34 -12.45
CA ALA A 71 34.44 5.43 -13.06
C ALA A 71 35.38 4.50 -12.27
N VAL A 72 35.49 3.24 -12.70
CA VAL A 72 36.63 2.39 -12.35
C VAL A 72 37.49 2.27 -13.61
N GLU A 73 38.44 3.19 -13.75
CA GLU A 73 39.57 2.98 -14.65
C GLU A 73 40.52 1.99 -13.96
N SER A 74 40.57 0.78 -14.50
CA SER A 74 41.50 -0.27 -14.09
C SER A 74 42.92 0.10 -14.53
N GLY A 75 43.84 0.22 -13.57
CA GLY A 75 45.26 0.44 -13.84
C GLY A 75 46.17 0.07 -12.66
N ASP A 76 46.55 -1.20 -12.58
CA ASP A 76 47.79 -1.69 -11.92
C ASP A 76 49.04 -1.26 -12.74
N PRO A 77 50.31 -1.29 -12.25
CA PRO A 77 50.81 -1.86 -11.00
C PRO A 77 51.82 -0.99 -10.21
N ALA A 78 52.22 -1.52 -9.04
CA ALA A 78 53.27 -1.00 -8.17
C ALA A 78 54.68 -1.03 -8.77
N LEU A 79 55.45 0.03 -8.51
CA LEU A 79 56.92 0.05 -8.51
C LEU A 79 57.42 0.63 -7.19
#